data_AF-A0A412HJR3-F1
#
_entry.id   AF-A0A412HJR3-F1
#
_cell.length_a   1.000
_cell.length_b   1.000
_cell.length_c   1.000
_cell.angle_alpha   90.00
_cell.angle_beta   90.00
_cell.angle_gamma   90.00
#
_symmetry.space_group_name_H-M   'P 1'
#
loop_
_entity.id
_entity.type
_entity.pdbx_description
1 polymer ?
#
loop_
_entity_poly.entity_id
_entity_poly.type
_entity_poly.pdbx_seq_one_letter_code
_entity_poly.pdbx_strand_id
1 'polypeptide(L)'
;MWALLQVRAEGCEVMGEDVKWALCIAVTALVLVAFLALVPVVLVPGPWKTRGRVRDRNPPLEGPSGPSVFCPGELRCFYRDTRRWEAHHWYDGQKEEIMNTTASYTAMGIAKYVVDKCYKDNKPVSNLQLQKMLYFLQLTFIKGYDSPLFDDTFEAWQYGPVIRDVYVKFSEFGGSPIKMIFPDAVRFENDEQEDFINTIIEKLRGLSPWNLVRVSHAKGSPWDEVYNRRGQDKGIIPNGLIVAAAKADQNG
;
A
#
# COMPACT_ATOMS: atom_id res chain seq x y z
N MET A 1 16.16 -42.87 -57.90
CA MET A 1 16.01 -44.29 -58.27
C MET A 1 16.37 -45.10 -57.02
N TRP A 2 15.49 -45.11 -56.01
CA TRP A 2 14.49 -46.17 -55.74
C TRP A 2 15.13 -47.52 -55.40
N ALA A 3 15.09 -47.89 -54.11
CA ALA A 3 14.66 -49.21 -53.58
C ALA A 3 15.23 -49.43 -52.16
N LEU A 4 14.54 -49.97 -51.15
CA LEU A 4 13.15 -50.42 -51.00
C LEU A 4 12.89 -50.53 -49.49
N LEU A 5 11.86 -49.83 -49.03
CA LEU A 5 11.16 -50.07 -47.77
C LEU A 5 10.42 -51.41 -47.84
N GLN A 6 10.68 -52.33 -46.91
CA GLN A 6 9.69 -53.36 -46.57
C GLN A 6 10.02 -54.05 -45.23
N VAL A 7 9.61 -53.43 -44.12
CA VAL A 7 9.19 -54.21 -42.95
C VAL A 7 7.67 -54.21 -42.94
N ARG A 8 7.19 -55.41 -43.17
CA ARG A 8 5.82 -55.91 -43.24
C ARG A 8 5.10 -55.67 -41.91
N ALA A 9 4.21 -54.68 -41.91
CA ALA A 9 3.17 -54.57 -40.89
C ALA A 9 2.03 -55.52 -41.28
N GLU A 10 2.06 -56.73 -40.72
CA GLU A 10 0.90 -57.63 -40.70
C GLU A 10 0.46 -57.77 -39.25
N GLY A 11 -0.75 -57.29 -38.95
CA GLY A 11 -1.33 -57.40 -37.62
C GLY A 11 -2.24 -56.23 -37.29
N CYS A 12 -3.46 -56.32 -37.81
CA CYS A 12 -4.60 -55.48 -37.47
C CYS A 12 -4.87 -55.50 -35.96
N GLU A 13 -4.93 -54.36 -35.28
CA GLU A 13 -6.12 -53.99 -34.51
C GLU A 13 -6.08 -52.53 -34.05
N VAL A 14 -7.22 -51.88 -34.18
CA VAL A 14 -7.50 -50.48 -33.89
C VAL A 14 -7.39 -50.25 -32.38
N MET A 15 -6.22 -49.84 -31.92
CA MET A 15 -6.04 -49.36 -30.55
C MET A 15 -6.52 -47.90 -30.50
N GLY A 16 -7.74 -47.70 -29.97
CA GLY A 16 -8.32 -46.37 -29.75
C GLY A 16 -7.40 -45.46 -28.96
N GLU A 17 -7.51 -44.14 -29.17
CA GLU A 17 -6.70 -43.11 -28.49
C GLU A 17 -6.67 -43.29 -26.97
N ASP A 18 -7.76 -43.79 -26.40
CA ASP A 18 -7.89 -44.09 -24.96
C ASP A 18 -6.89 -45.14 -24.46
N VAL A 19 -6.52 -46.14 -25.28
CA VAL A 19 -5.57 -47.18 -24.88
C VAL A 19 -4.13 -46.66 -24.89
N LYS A 20 -3.84 -45.67 -25.75
CA LYS A 20 -2.54 -44.99 -25.77
C LYS A 20 -2.34 -44.13 -24.51
N TRP A 21 -3.39 -43.44 -24.07
CA TRP A 21 -3.36 -42.69 -22.80
C TRP A 21 -3.21 -43.60 -21.60
N ALA A 22 -3.92 -44.73 -21.56
CA ALA A 22 -3.82 -45.71 -20.47
C ALA A 22 -2.41 -46.30 -20.35
N LEU A 23 -1.78 -46.67 -21.48
CA LEU A 23 -0.41 -47.18 -21.50
C LEU A 23 0.61 -46.11 -21.08
N CYS A 24 0.45 -44.85 -21.49
CA CYS A 24 1.32 -43.76 -21.04
C CYS A 24 1.21 -43.49 -19.53
N ILE A 25 0.00 -43.51 -18.96
CA ILE A 25 -0.20 -43.36 -17.51
C ILE A 25 0.41 -44.54 -16.74
N ALA A 26 0.25 -45.77 -17.25
CA ALA A 26 0.83 -46.95 -16.60
C ALA A 26 2.37 -46.93 -16.59
N VAL A 27 2.99 -46.53 -17.70
CA VAL A 27 4.46 -46.41 -17.81
C VAL A 27 4.98 -45.28 -16.93
N THR A 28 4.30 -44.12 -16.88
CA THR A 28 4.71 -43.01 -16.01
C THR A 28 4.55 -43.32 -14.52
N ALA A 29 3.49 -44.02 -14.12
CA ALA A 29 3.31 -44.48 -12.75
C ALA A 29 4.40 -45.47 -12.32
N LEU A 30 4.78 -46.41 -13.19
CA LEU A 30 5.88 -47.36 -12.92
C LEU A 30 7.23 -46.66 -12.76
N VAL A 31 7.53 -45.65 -13.57
CA VAL A 31 8.76 -44.85 -13.45
C VAL A 31 8.78 -44.05 -12.14
N LEU A 32 7.65 -43.48 -11.71
CA LEU A 32 7.54 -42.74 -10.45
C LEU A 32 7.70 -43.63 -9.21
N VAL A 33 7.13 -44.84 -9.23
CA VAL A 33 7.28 -45.80 -8.12
C VAL A 33 8.73 -46.30 -8.01
N ALA A 34 9.42 -46.49 -9.14
CA ALA A 34 10.84 -46.87 -9.15
C ALA A 34 11.76 -45.74 -8.66
N PHE A 35 11.43 -44.47 -8.92
CA PHE A 35 12.22 -43.31 -8.45
C PHE A 35 12.06 -43.02 -6.95
N LEU A 36 10.91 -43.36 -6.35
CA LEU A 36 10.67 -43.22 -4.92
C LEU A 36 11.37 -44.29 -4.06
N ALA A 37 11.83 -45.39 -4.67
CA ALA A 37 12.49 -46.49 -3.96
C ALA A 37 14.00 -46.26 -3.69
N LEU A 38 14.59 -45.18 -4.20
CA LEU A 38 16.04 -44.92 -4.11
C LEU A 38 16.41 -43.67 -3.30
N VAL A 39 15.44 -43.01 -2.66
CA VAL A 39 15.74 -41.94 -1.69
C VAL A 39 15.69 -42.54 -0.29
N PRO A 40 16.84 -42.79 0.38
CA PRO A 40 16.83 -43.20 1.77
C PRO A 40 16.21 -42.08 2.61
N VAL A 41 15.00 -42.30 3.09
CA VAL A 41 14.34 -41.48 4.11
C VAL A 41 15.14 -41.66 5.40
N VAL A 42 16.11 -40.78 5.61
CA VAL A 42 16.78 -40.64 6.91
C VAL A 42 15.77 -39.99 7.86
N LEU A 43 15.05 -40.84 8.60
CA LEU A 43 14.26 -40.43 9.76
C LEU A 43 15.22 -39.98 10.86
N VAL A 44 15.50 -38.68 10.91
CA VAL A 44 16.13 -38.06 12.07
C VAL A 44 15.07 -37.94 13.16
N PRO A 45 15.21 -38.60 14.33
CA PRO A 45 14.32 -38.36 15.45
C PRO A 45 14.64 -36.98 16.03
N GLY A 46 13.89 -35.96 15.60
CA GLY A 46 13.91 -34.65 16.25
C GLY A 46 13.36 -34.77 17.68
N PRO A 47 13.88 -34.02 18.66
CA PRO A 47 13.41 -34.12 20.03
C PRO A 47 12.01 -33.51 20.16
N TRP A 48 11.07 -34.34 20.61
CA TRP A 48 9.72 -33.94 20.96
C TRP A 48 9.78 -33.20 22.29
N LYS A 49 9.46 -31.90 22.29
CA LYS A 49 9.00 -31.21 23.49
C LYS A 49 7.53 -30.85 23.28
N THR A 50 6.72 -31.34 24.21
CA THR A 50 5.26 -31.30 24.27
C THR A 50 4.69 -29.89 24.16
N ARG A 51 3.51 -29.81 23.53
CA ARG A 51 2.57 -28.66 23.54
C ARG A 51 2.59 -27.90 24.86
N GLY A 52 3.19 -26.71 24.84
CA GLY A 52 2.85 -25.63 25.74
C GLY A 52 1.73 -24.80 25.10
N ARG A 53 0.63 -24.63 25.83
CA ARG A 53 -0.36 -23.56 25.67
C ARG A 53 0.35 -22.29 25.19
N VAL A 54 -0.12 -21.67 24.10
CA VAL A 54 0.41 -20.38 23.61
C VAL A 54 0.26 -19.37 24.74
N ARG A 55 1.29 -19.24 25.56
CA ARG A 55 1.52 -18.11 26.45
C ARG A 55 1.94 -16.94 25.57
N ASP A 56 1.39 -15.80 25.90
CA ASP A 56 1.60 -14.50 25.26
C ASP A 56 3.05 -14.35 24.78
N ARG A 57 3.23 -14.14 23.47
CA ARG A 57 4.55 -13.93 22.86
C ARG A 57 5.03 -12.50 23.11
N ASN A 58 5.14 -12.13 24.37
CA ASN A 58 5.98 -10.99 24.71
C ASN A 58 7.44 -11.46 24.72
N PRO A 59 8.36 -10.75 24.07
CA PRO A 59 9.77 -11.10 24.09
C PRO A 59 10.32 -11.04 25.53
N PRO A 60 11.33 -11.87 25.86
CA PRO A 60 11.89 -11.93 27.22
C PRO A 60 12.43 -10.57 27.68
N LEU A 61 12.09 -10.19 28.90
CA LEU A 61 12.50 -8.93 29.53
C LEU A 61 13.89 -9.05 30.17
N GLU A 62 14.94 -9.32 29.41
CA GLU A 62 16.32 -9.32 29.96
C GLU A 62 17.17 -8.23 29.33
N GLY A 63 17.73 -7.35 30.18
CA GLY A 63 18.58 -6.21 29.80
C GLY A 63 17.96 -4.83 30.09
N PRO A 64 18.77 -3.77 30.30
CA PRO A 64 18.26 -2.40 30.41
C PRO A 64 17.68 -1.92 29.08
N SER A 65 16.80 -0.92 29.12
CA SER A 65 16.05 -0.32 28.01
C SER A 65 16.78 -0.36 26.65
N GLY A 66 16.32 -1.24 25.75
CA GLY A 66 16.84 -1.38 24.39
C GLY A 66 15.96 -0.68 23.34
N PRO A 67 16.50 -0.40 22.14
CA PRO A 67 15.80 0.34 21.09
C PRO A 67 14.60 -0.43 20.51
N SER A 68 13.65 0.31 19.92
CA SER A 68 12.44 -0.22 19.31
C SER A 68 12.75 -1.27 18.25
N VAL A 69 12.06 -2.41 18.30
CA VAL A 69 12.16 -3.46 17.27
C VAL A 69 10.99 -3.31 16.31
N PHE A 70 11.31 -3.05 15.04
CA PHE A 70 10.34 -3.05 13.95
C PHE A 70 10.17 -4.47 13.40
N CYS A 71 8.93 -4.97 13.35
CA CYS A 71 8.61 -6.28 12.80
C CYS A 71 7.86 -6.12 11.46
N PRO A 72 8.52 -6.36 10.31
CA PRO A 72 7.95 -6.09 8.98
C PRO A 72 6.71 -6.93 8.62
N GLY A 73 6.50 -8.08 9.26
CA GLY A 73 5.42 -9.02 8.92
C GLY A 73 4.04 -8.65 9.44
N GLU A 74 3.94 -7.76 10.44
CA GLU A 74 2.67 -7.43 11.11
C GLU A 74 2.36 -5.92 11.11
N LEU A 75 3.25 -5.10 10.54
CA LEU A 75 3.15 -3.63 10.53
C LEU A 75 2.89 -3.04 11.93
N ARG A 76 3.52 -3.61 12.98
CA ARG A 76 3.50 -3.09 14.36
C ARG A 76 4.91 -2.80 14.86
N CYS A 77 5.04 -1.74 15.66
CA CYS A 77 6.22 -1.43 16.46
C CYS A 77 5.92 -1.75 17.93
N PHE A 78 6.88 -2.38 18.59
CA PHE A 78 6.79 -2.77 19.99
C PHE A 78 7.77 -1.89 20.81
N TYR A 79 7.25 -1.08 21.74
CA TYR A 79 8.05 -0.29 22.71
C TYR A 79 7.92 -0.86 24.13
N ARG A 80 9.01 -0.88 24.90
CA ARG A 80 9.04 -1.36 26.29
C ARG A 80 8.92 -0.19 27.27
N ASP A 81 7.88 -0.17 28.09
CA ASP A 81 7.88 0.53 29.38
C ASP A 81 7.51 -0.44 30.52
N THR A 82 8.00 -0.14 31.70
CA THR A 82 8.52 -1.01 32.77
C THR A 82 7.60 -2.09 33.35
N ARG A 83 6.32 -2.23 32.96
CA ARG A 83 5.44 -3.28 33.56
C ARG A 83 4.40 -3.98 32.66
N ARG A 84 4.14 -3.58 31.41
CA ARG A 84 3.21 -4.32 30.49
C ARG A 84 3.41 -3.89 29.03
N TRP A 85 3.10 -4.79 28.09
CA TRP A 85 2.93 -4.44 26.68
C TRP A 85 1.52 -3.87 26.46
N GLU A 86 1.40 -2.60 26.09
CA GLU A 86 0.13 -1.94 25.76
C GLU A 86 0.15 -1.46 24.30
N ALA A 87 -0.96 -1.69 23.58
CA ALA A 87 -1.14 -1.20 22.22
C ALA A 87 -1.64 0.25 22.28
N HIS A 88 -0.76 1.20 21.99
CA HIS A 88 -1.13 2.61 21.87
C HIS A 88 -1.49 2.95 20.42
N HIS A 89 -2.62 3.63 20.23
CA HIS A 89 -2.88 4.40 19.01
C HIS A 89 -1.78 5.46 18.89
N TRP A 90 -1.18 5.56 17.72
CA TRP A 90 0.03 6.35 17.48
C TRP A 90 -0.33 7.82 17.28
N TYR A 91 -0.66 8.54 18.36
CA TYR A 91 -0.52 9.99 18.47
C TYR A 91 -0.77 10.41 19.93
N ASP A 92 0.26 10.28 20.77
CA ASP A 92 0.38 11.19 21.92
C ASP A 92 1.48 12.18 21.57
N GLY A 93 1.06 13.44 21.48
CA GLY A 93 1.83 14.50 20.86
C GLY A 93 2.91 15.01 21.80
N GLN A 94 4.16 14.95 21.36
CA GLN A 94 5.07 16.04 21.68
C GLN A 94 4.60 17.25 20.88
N LYS A 95 3.83 18.09 21.58
CA LYS A 95 3.39 19.41 21.15
C LYS A 95 4.63 20.30 21.06
N GLU A 96 5.39 20.18 19.98
CA GLU A 96 6.40 21.18 19.65
C GLU A 96 5.69 22.44 19.14
N GLU A 97 5.98 23.51 19.87
CA GLU A 97 5.41 24.84 19.83
C GLU A 97 5.85 25.57 18.53
N ILE A 98 5.27 25.22 17.38
CA ILE A 98 5.46 25.98 16.13
C ILE A 98 4.10 26.23 15.47
N MET A 99 3.60 27.44 15.73
CA MET A 99 2.45 28.12 15.12
C MET A 99 1.06 27.55 15.43
N ASN A 100 0.29 28.37 16.13
CA ASN A 100 -1.05 28.14 16.64
C ASN A 100 -2.11 28.23 15.51
N THR A 101 -1.94 27.45 14.44
CA THR A 101 -2.88 27.38 13.32
C THR A 101 -3.38 25.95 13.19
N THR A 102 -4.44 25.62 13.94
CA THR A 102 -5.09 24.31 13.89
C THR A 102 -5.73 24.11 12.52
N ALA A 103 -5.53 22.95 11.87
CA ALA A 103 -6.21 22.68 10.62
C ALA A 103 -7.74 22.58 10.83
N SER A 104 -8.50 23.07 9.84
CA SER A 104 -9.97 23.10 9.93
C SER A 104 -10.64 21.75 9.64
N TYR A 105 -9.93 20.81 8.97
CA TYR A 105 -10.52 19.57 8.48
C TYR A 105 -9.66 18.34 8.76
N THR A 106 -10.26 17.16 8.57
CA THR A 106 -9.55 15.87 8.52
C THR A 106 -9.32 15.46 7.08
N ALA A 107 -8.21 14.78 6.81
CA ALA A 107 -7.93 14.27 5.46
C ALA A 107 -9.00 13.29 4.98
N MET A 108 -9.57 12.48 5.88
CA MET A 108 -10.68 11.58 5.56
C MET A 108 -11.94 12.36 5.13
N GLY A 109 -12.26 13.46 5.82
CA GLY A 109 -13.38 14.32 5.46
C GLY A 109 -13.22 14.93 4.06
N ILE A 110 -12.03 15.48 3.78
CA ILE A 110 -11.69 15.99 2.44
C ILE A 110 -11.72 14.87 1.39
N ALA A 111 -11.19 13.68 1.72
CA ALA A 111 -11.19 12.54 0.79
C ALA A 111 -12.59 12.12 0.37
N LYS A 112 -13.51 11.98 1.34
CA LYS A 112 -14.92 11.70 1.09
C LYS A 112 -15.55 12.78 0.20
N TYR A 113 -15.29 14.05 0.50
CA TYR A 113 -15.77 15.18 -0.30
C TYR A 113 -15.29 15.12 -1.75
N VAL A 114 -13.99 14.89 -1.97
CA VAL A 114 -13.39 14.76 -3.31
C VAL A 114 -14.04 13.62 -4.09
N VAL A 115 -14.20 12.44 -3.46
CA VAL A 115 -14.84 11.28 -4.10
C VAL A 115 -16.28 11.60 -4.46
N ASP A 116 -17.05 12.16 -3.53
CA ASP A 116 -18.47 12.47 -3.72
C ASP A 116 -18.69 13.50 -4.83
N LYS A 117 -17.93 14.60 -4.84
CA LYS A 117 -17.96 15.60 -5.92
C LYS A 117 -17.60 14.98 -7.27
N CYS A 118 -16.49 14.26 -7.34
CA CYS A 118 -16.06 13.64 -8.60
C CYS A 118 -17.06 12.60 -9.11
N TYR A 119 -17.69 11.85 -8.22
CA TYR A 119 -18.74 10.90 -8.57
C TYR A 119 -19.99 11.61 -9.10
N LYS A 120 -20.48 12.66 -8.41
CA LYS A 120 -21.63 13.48 -8.82
C LYS A 120 -21.41 14.17 -10.18
N ASP A 121 -20.18 14.60 -10.45
CA ASP A 121 -19.79 15.22 -11.71
C ASP A 121 -19.53 14.20 -12.84
N ASN A 122 -19.86 12.92 -12.64
CA ASN A 122 -19.63 11.81 -13.58
C ASN A 122 -18.15 11.63 -13.99
N LYS A 123 -17.21 11.97 -13.11
CA LYS A 123 -15.76 11.85 -13.31
C LYS A 123 -15.11 11.15 -12.10
N PRO A 124 -15.48 9.90 -11.78
CA PRO A 124 -14.99 9.21 -10.59
C PRO A 124 -13.48 9.01 -10.65
N VAL A 125 -12.83 9.10 -9.49
CA VAL A 125 -11.37 9.00 -9.35
C VAL A 125 -10.97 7.65 -8.76
N SER A 126 -9.77 7.15 -9.07
CA SER A 126 -9.20 5.97 -8.42
C SER A 126 -8.54 6.32 -7.08
N ASN A 127 -8.23 5.33 -6.26
CA ASN A 127 -7.53 5.56 -4.98
C ASN A 127 -6.16 6.24 -5.21
N LEU A 128 -5.39 5.81 -6.23
CA LEU A 128 -4.11 6.46 -6.55
C LEU A 128 -4.30 7.95 -6.86
N GLN A 129 -5.30 8.29 -7.68
CA GLN A 129 -5.58 9.68 -8.05
C GLN A 129 -6.03 10.49 -6.83
N LEU A 130 -6.92 9.93 -5.99
CA LEU A 130 -7.37 10.55 -4.74
C LEU A 130 -6.20 10.90 -3.83
N GLN A 131 -5.26 9.98 -3.61
CA GLN A 131 -4.07 10.22 -2.78
C GLN A 131 -3.22 11.38 -3.31
N LYS A 132 -3.01 11.44 -4.64
CA LYS A 132 -2.26 12.56 -5.22
C LYS A 132 -3.03 13.87 -5.12
N MET A 133 -4.35 13.83 -5.34
CA MET A 133 -5.20 15.01 -5.22
C MET A 133 -5.16 15.62 -3.82
N LEU A 134 -5.23 14.79 -2.77
CA LEU A 134 -5.12 15.26 -1.38
C LEU A 134 -3.78 15.96 -1.11
N TYR A 135 -2.68 15.41 -1.62
CA TYR A 135 -1.36 16.03 -1.49
C TYR A 135 -1.29 17.41 -2.16
N PHE A 136 -1.78 17.54 -3.38
CA PHE A 136 -1.78 18.83 -4.08
C PHE A 136 -2.82 19.81 -3.52
N LEU A 137 -3.96 19.32 -3.02
CA LEU A 137 -4.93 20.14 -2.30
C LEU A 137 -4.31 20.76 -1.05
N GLN A 138 -3.59 19.98 -0.22
CA GLN A 138 -2.87 20.48 0.94
C GLN A 138 -1.87 21.59 0.55
N LEU A 139 -1.04 21.34 -0.46
CA LEU A 139 -0.05 22.33 -0.93
C LEU A 139 -0.71 23.62 -1.44
N THR A 140 -1.74 23.51 -2.27
CA THR A 140 -2.41 24.68 -2.85
C THR A 140 -3.24 25.43 -1.81
N PHE A 141 -3.83 24.72 -0.84
CA PHE A 141 -4.57 25.33 0.25
C PHE A 141 -3.67 26.15 1.17
N ILE A 142 -2.50 25.60 1.55
CA ILE A 142 -1.49 26.35 2.32
C ILE A 142 -1.06 27.62 1.57
N LYS A 143 -0.90 27.56 0.24
CA LYS A 143 -0.57 28.75 -0.56
C LYS A 143 -1.67 29.82 -0.54
N GLY A 144 -2.94 29.42 -0.50
CA GLY A 144 -4.08 30.33 -0.54
C GLY A 144 -4.47 30.91 0.82
N TYR A 145 -4.37 30.11 1.88
CA TYR A 145 -4.91 30.43 3.22
C TYR A 145 -3.85 30.51 4.31
N ASP A 146 -2.56 30.36 3.97
CA ASP A 146 -1.41 30.31 4.90
C ASP A 146 -1.60 29.35 6.10
N SER A 147 -2.44 28.34 5.91
CA SER A 147 -2.85 27.37 6.92
C SER A 147 -3.02 25.98 6.29
N PRO A 148 -2.75 24.89 7.03
CA PRO A 148 -2.98 23.53 6.53
C PRO A 148 -4.48 23.24 6.34
N LEU A 149 -4.83 22.49 5.29
CA LEU A 149 -6.22 22.03 5.09
C LEU A 149 -6.58 20.96 6.12
N PHE A 150 -5.63 20.07 6.43
CA PHE A 150 -5.71 19.05 7.47
C PHE A 150 -4.33 18.82 8.10
N ASP A 151 -4.31 18.27 9.32
CA ASP A 151 -3.09 17.97 10.07
C ASP A 151 -2.59 16.53 9.88
N ASP A 152 -3.38 15.67 9.22
CA ASP A 152 -3.01 14.29 8.91
C ASP A 152 -1.67 14.19 8.17
N THR A 153 -0.88 13.19 8.54
CA THR A 153 0.47 13.02 8.00
C THR A 153 0.48 12.19 6.71
N PHE A 154 1.31 12.61 5.77
CA PHE A 154 1.62 11.81 4.59
C PHE A 154 2.78 10.85 4.85
N GLU A 155 2.79 9.75 4.11
CA GLU A 155 3.88 8.78 4.04
C GLU A 155 4.47 8.75 2.65
N ALA A 156 5.78 8.57 2.56
CA ALA A 156 6.50 8.49 1.30
C ALA A 156 6.41 7.07 0.73
N TRP A 157 5.38 6.76 -0.05
CA TRP A 157 5.22 5.44 -0.69
C TRP A 157 5.88 5.43 -2.07
N GLN A 158 6.12 4.25 -2.64
CA GLN A 158 6.68 4.07 -3.99
C GLN A 158 6.03 4.97 -5.06
N TYR A 159 4.72 5.20 -5.02
CA TYR A 159 3.98 6.03 -5.98
C TYR A 159 3.65 7.44 -5.45
N GLY A 160 4.47 7.96 -4.53
CA GLY A 160 4.36 9.32 -4.00
C GLY A 160 3.76 9.39 -2.58
N PRO A 161 3.45 10.60 -2.09
CA PRO A 161 2.83 10.82 -0.78
C PRO A 161 1.48 10.12 -0.63
N VAL A 162 1.24 9.44 0.48
CA VAL A 162 -0.02 8.72 0.76
C VAL A 162 -0.42 8.95 2.21
N ILE A 163 -1.70 9.23 2.44
CA ILE A 163 -2.30 9.21 3.79
C ILE A 163 -2.82 7.80 4.01
N ARG A 164 -2.19 7.07 4.92
CA ARG A 164 -2.43 5.63 5.12
C ARG A 164 -3.89 5.30 5.41
N ASP A 165 -4.52 6.05 6.30
CA ASP A 165 -5.92 5.79 6.71
C ASP A 165 -6.90 5.99 5.55
N VAL A 166 -6.68 7.02 4.74
CA VAL A 166 -7.44 7.24 3.50
C VAL A 166 -7.17 6.10 2.52
N TYR A 167 -5.91 5.69 2.35
CA TYR A 167 -5.56 4.62 1.40
C TYR A 167 -6.26 3.32 1.78
N VAL A 168 -6.20 2.93 3.06
CA VAL A 168 -6.84 1.71 3.56
C VAL A 168 -8.34 1.77 3.32
N LYS A 169 -9.00 2.91 3.61
CA LYS A 169 -10.44 3.08 3.40
C LYS A 169 -10.88 2.83 1.96
N PHE A 170 -10.08 3.25 0.98
CA PHE A 170 -10.41 3.15 -0.45
C PHE A 170 -9.63 2.03 -1.17
N SER A 171 -8.91 1.18 -0.43
CA SER A 171 -8.01 0.16 -0.99
C SER A 171 -8.76 -0.95 -1.74
N GLU A 172 -10.00 -1.24 -1.34
CA GLU A 172 -10.86 -2.26 -1.98
C GLU A 172 -11.15 -1.97 -3.46
N PHE A 173 -11.10 -0.69 -3.86
CA PHE A 173 -11.29 -0.27 -5.25
C PHE A 173 -10.03 -0.47 -6.11
N GLY A 174 -8.86 -0.66 -5.47
CA GLY A 174 -7.58 -0.81 -6.17
C GLY A 174 -7.34 0.32 -7.18
N GLY A 175 -7.12 -0.07 -8.45
CA GLY A 175 -6.95 0.86 -9.57
C GLY A 175 -8.27 1.31 -10.23
N SER A 176 -9.41 0.73 -9.83
CA SER A 176 -10.71 1.05 -10.41
C SER A 176 -11.26 2.39 -9.86
N PRO A 177 -12.16 3.06 -10.61
CA PRO A 177 -12.80 4.27 -10.12
C PRO A 177 -13.67 3.99 -8.88
N ILE A 178 -13.56 4.86 -7.87
CA ILE A 178 -14.36 4.79 -6.65
C ILE A 178 -15.77 5.32 -6.98
N LYS A 179 -16.77 4.47 -6.80
CA LYS A 179 -18.18 4.77 -7.08
C LYS A 179 -19.00 4.71 -5.80
N MET A 180 -18.73 5.65 -4.90
CA MET A 180 -19.39 5.77 -3.60
C MET A 180 -19.89 7.19 -3.40
N ILE A 181 -20.98 7.32 -2.64
CA ILE A 181 -21.54 8.59 -2.18
C ILE A 181 -21.31 8.69 -0.68
N PHE A 182 -20.94 9.88 -0.21
CA PHE A 182 -20.73 10.17 1.21
C PHE A 182 -21.65 11.30 1.65
N PRO A 183 -22.84 11.00 2.20
CA PRO A 183 -23.79 12.02 2.66
C PRO A 183 -23.26 12.86 3.82
N ASP A 184 -22.29 12.31 4.55
CA ASP A 184 -21.57 12.91 5.67
C ASP A 184 -20.26 13.60 5.24
N ALA A 185 -20.15 14.00 3.97
CA ALA A 185 -19.02 14.79 3.51
C ALA A 185 -18.89 16.10 4.30
N VAL A 186 -17.66 16.58 4.37
CA VAL A 186 -17.30 17.79 5.11
C VAL A 186 -18.10 19.00 4.64
N ARG A 187 -18.39 19.92 5.56
CA ARG A 187 -18.92 21.26 5.24
C ARG A 187 -17.82 22.27 5.41
N PHE A 188 -17.62 23.14 4.43
CA PHE A 188 -16.61 24.18 4.51
C PHE A 188 -17.07 25.34 5.38
N GLU A 189 -16.12 26.10 5.90
CA GLU A 189 -16.37 27.28 6.73
C GLU A 189 -17.16 28.36 5.99
N ASN A 190 -16.94 28.51 4.69
CA ASN A 190 -17.62 29.46 3.82
C ASN A 190 -17.57 29.01 2.34
N ASP A 191 -18.45 29.61 1.54
CA ASP A 191 -18.61 29.31 0.11
C ASP A 191 -17.33 29.61 -0.70
N GLU A 192 -16.58 30.67 -0.35
CA GLU A 192 -15.34 31.01 -1.06
C GLU A 192 -14.28 29.89 -0.93
N GLN A 193 -14.18 29.29 0.25
CA GLN A 193 -13.26 28.18 0.50
C GLN A 193 -13.69 26.89 -0.21
N GLU A 194 -14.99 26.61 -0.23
CA GLU A 194 -15.55 25.51 -1.02
C GLU A 194 -15.25 25.70 -2.52
N ASP A 195 -15.50 26.89 -3.06
CA ASP A 195 -15.24 27.23 -4.47
C ASP A 195 -13.75 27.14 -4.82
N PHE A 196 -12.88 27.57 -3.92
CA PHE A 196 -11.43 27.43 -4.07
C PHE A 196 -11.02 25.96 -4.19
N ILE A 197 -11.50 25.10 -3.27
CA ILE A 197 -11.21 23.66 -3.28
C ILE A 197 -11.81 23.01 -4.53
N ASN A 198 -13.03 23.35 -4.90
CA ASN A 198 -13.71 22.85 -6.09
C ASN A 198 -12.92 23.16 -7.36
N THR A 199 -12.43 24.39 -7.49
CA THR A 199 -11.58 24.81 -8.62
C THR A 199 -10.32 23.94 -8.73
N ILE A 200 -9.70 23.60 -7.61
CA ILE A 200 -8.49 22.76 -7.60
C ILE A 200 -8.83 21.31 -7.93
N ILE A 201 -9.89 20.75 -7.34
CA ILE A 201 -10.39 19.41 -7.65
C ILE A 201 -10.63 19.27 -9.15
N GLU A 202 -11.28 20.26 -9.76
CA GLU A 202 -11.61 20.26 -11.19
C GLU A 202 -10.38 20.30 -12.09
N LYS A 203 -9.36 21.05 -11.72
CA LYS A 203 -8.07 21.05 -12.41
C LYS A 203 -7.35 19.71 -12.26
N LEU A 204 -7.22 19.21 -11.03
CA LEU A 204 -6.44 18.01 -10.73
C LEU A 204 -7.06 16.74 -11.32
N ARG A 205 -8.39 16.59 -11.28
CA ARG A 205 -9.07 15.42 -11.85
C ARG A 205 -8.93 15.30 -13.36
N GLY A 206 -8.68 16.42 -14.05
CA GLY A 206 -8.41 16.46 -15.49
C GLY A 206 -7.00 15.99 -15.86
N LEU A 207 -6.10 15.84 -14.89
CA LEU A 207 -4.73 15.37 -15.09
C LEU A 207 -4.66 13.84 -14.96
N SER A 208 -3.77 13.23 -15.76
CA SER A 208 -3.43 11.81 -15.60
C SER A 208 -2.87 11.54 -14.20
N PRO A 209 -3.29 10.47 -13.50
CA PRO A 209 -2.73 10.10 -12.19
C PRO A 209 -1.21 9.96 -12.22
N TRP A 210 -0.63 9.48 -13.33
CA TRP A 210 0.82 9.34 -13.48
C TRP A 210 1.54 10.68 -13.62
N ASN A 211 0.89 11.70 -14.18
CA ASN A 211 1.44 13.05 -14.16
C ASN A 211 1.52 13.58 -12.73
N LEU A 212 0.49 13.34 -11.92
CA LEU A 212 0.47 13.73 -10.51
C LEU A 212 1.56 13.00 -9.70
N VAL A 213 1.75 11.69 -9.95
CA VAL A 213 2.85 10.91 -9.37
C VAL A 213 4.19 11.53 -9.74
N ARG A 214 4.45 11.76 -11.04
CA ARG A 214 5.70 12.36 -11.53
C ARG A 214 5.99 13.71 -10.88
N VAL A 215 5.00 14.59 -10.77
CA VAL A 215 5.17 15.91 -10.13
C VAL A 215 5.45 15.75 -8.64
N SER A 216 4.76 14.83 -7.95
CA SER A 216 5.02 14.56 -6.53
C SER A 216 6.42 13.99 -6.26
N HIS A 217 7.09 13.45 -7.28
CA HIS A 217 8.45 12.91 -7.22
C HIS A 217 9.53 13.93 -7.62
N ALA A 218 9.17 15.20 -7.86
CA ALA A 218 10.13 16.22 -8.26
C ALA A 218 11.31 16.29 -7.28
N LYS A 219 12.53 16.51 -7.80
CA LYS A 219 13.75 16.61 -6.99
C LYS A 219 13.60 17.73 -5.95
N GLY A 220 13.90 17.43 -4.69
CA GLY A 220 13.73 18.35 -3.57
C GLY A 220 12.30 18.50 -3.06
N SER A 221 11.33 17.76 -3.60
CA SER A 221 9.99 17.67 -3.02
C SER A 221 10.02 17.00 -1.63
N PRO A 222 8.99 17.22 -0.80
CA PRO A 222 8.83 16.52 0.48
C PRO A 222 8.91 14.98 0.34
N TRP A 223 8.41 14.44 -0.77
CA TRP A 223 8.53 13.02 -1.05
C TRP A 223 9.96 12.60 -1.40
N ASP A 224 10.65 13.33 -2.28
CA ASP A 224 12.04 13.04 -2.68
C ASP A 224 13.00 13.05 -1.48
N GLU A 225 12.80 14.02 -0.58
CA GLU A 225 13.58 14.16 0.66
C GLU A 225 13.45 12.91 1.55
N VAL A 226 12.25 12.37 1.72
CA VAL A 226 12.03 11.19 2.59
C VAL A 226 12.33 9.88 1.86
N TYR A 227 11.79 9.69 0.66
CA TYR A 227 11.90 8.41 -0.04
C TYR A 227 13.30 8.20 -0.62
N ASN A 228 13.79 9.13 -1.45
CA ASN A 228 15.03 8.94 -2.19
C ASN A 228 16.26 9.31 -1.36
N ARG A 229 16.24 10.45 -0.68
CA ARG A 229 17.44 10.95 0.02
C ARG A 229 17.66 10.26 1.37
N ARG A 230 16.58 10.05 2.14
CA ARG A 230 16.65 9.31 3.41
C ARG A 230 16.49 7.80 3.22
N GLY A 231 16.02 7.33 2.07
CA GLY A 231 15.83 5.90 1.79
C GLY A 231 14.70 5.27 2.58
N GLN A 232 13.68 6.04 2.98
CA GLN A 232 12.62 5.58 3.89
C GLN A 232 11.33 5.25 3.11
N ASP A 233 11.18 3.98 2.71
CA ASP A 233 9.90 3.50 2.17
C ASP A 233 8.81 3.55 3.25
N LYS A 234 7.71 4.23 2.93
CA LYS A 234 6.59 4.57 3.83
C LYS A 234 7.01 5.38 5.06
N GLY A 235 8.12 6.10 4.98
CA GLY A 235 8.54 7.06 6.01
C GLY A 235 7.55 8.23 6.12
N ILE A 236 7.33 8.74 7.34
CA ILE A 236 6.49 9.91 7.56
C ILE A 236 7.13 11.13 6.89
N ILE A 237 6.35 11.87 6.11
CA ILE A 237 6.71 13.17 5.55
C ILE A 237 6.31 14.23 6.59
N PRO A 238 7.26 14.92 7.23
CA PRO A 238 6.93 15.95 8.21
C PRO A 238 6.09 17.07 7.58
N ASN A 239 5.03 17.52 8.25
CA ASN A 239 4.17 18.59 7.76
C ASN A 239 4.95 19.90 7.49
N GLY A 240 6.01 20.16 8.26
CA GLY A 240 6.92 21.27 8.01
C GLY A 240 7.59 21.25 6.63
N LEU A 241 7.90 20.07 6.07
CA LEU A 241 8.41 19.98 4.69
C LEU A 241 7.34 20.34 3.66
N ILE A 242 6.08 19.95 3.90
CA ILE A 242 4.95 20.26 3.03
C ILE A 242 4.67 21.77 3.05
N VAL A 243 4.66 22.39 4.22
CA VAL A 243 4.51 23.84 4.37
C VAL A 243 5.65 24.59 3.69
N ALA A 244 6.90 24.16 3.91
CA ALA A 244 8.06 24.77 3.26
C ALA A 244 7.98 24.67 1.73
N ALA A 245 7.60 23.50 1.19
CA ALA A 245 7.42 23.29 -0.25
C ALA A 245 6.29 24.16 -0.82
N ALA A 246 5.18 24.31 -0.09
CA ALA A 246 4.09 25.20 -0.50
C ALA A 246 4.55 26.66 -0.57
N LYS A 247 5.37 27.12 0.37
CA LYS A 247 5.84 28.51 0.43
C LYS A 247 7.01 28.81 -0.53
N ALA A 248 7.84 27.83 -0.86
CA ALA A 248 8.99 28.02 -1.75
C ALA A 248 8.60 28.53 -3.15
N ASP A 249 7.46 28.07 -3.67
CA ASP A 249 6.96 28.48 -5.00
C ASP A 249 6.42 29.92 -5.04
N GLN A 250 6.22 30.60 -3.90
CA GLN A 250 5.74 32.00 -3.87
C GLN A 250 6.86 33.03 -4.00
N ASN A 251 8.11 32.62 -3.77
CA ASN A 251 9.28 33.50 -3.73
C ASN A 251 10.11 33.46 -5.03
N GLY A 252 9.55 32.89 -6.12
CA GLY A 252 10.22 32.68 -7.40
C GLY A 252 9.59 33.45 -8.55
#